data_AF-A0AAY5K6A2-F1
#
_entry.id   AF-A0AAY5K6A2-F1
#
_cell.length_a   1.000
_cell.length_b   1.000
_cell.length_c   1.000
_cell.angle_alpha   90.00
_cell.angle_beta   90.00
_cell.angle_gamma   90.00
#
_symmetry.space_group_name_H-M   'P 1'
#
loop_
_entity.id
_entity.type
_entity.pdbx_description
1 polymer ?
#
loop_
_entity_poly.entity_id
_entity_poly.type
_entity_poly.pdbx_seq_one_letter_code
_entity_poly.pdbx_strand_id
1 'polypeptide(L)' 'STVKTASFSILFLRAGQTKPGFLPRIRDEFRQNSNIKKTDVMHIEYLYRRGQRQLDQLKDVNTKQLGTFSKPQAES' A
#
# COMPACT_ATOMS: atom_id res chain seq x y z
N SER A 1 -4.85 1.29 -16.19
CA SER A 1 -3.60 1.44 -15.41
C SER A 1 -3.71 2.48 -14.29
N THR A 2 -4.30 3.66 -14.50
CA THR A 2 -4.42 4.71 -13.46
C THR A 2 -5.65 4.61 -12.54
N VAL A 3 -6.79 4.10 -13.06
CA VAL A 3 -8.05 4.01 -12.28
C VAL A 3 -7.94 2.97 -11.15
N LYS A 4 -7.27 1.83 -11.41
CA LYS A 4 -7.05 0.79 -10.40
C LYS A 4 -6.28 1.30 -9.20
N THR A 5 -5.20 2.07 -9.40
CA THR A 5 -4.37 2.62 -8.30
C THR A 5 -5.10 3.68 -7.48
N ALA A 6 -5.88 4.56 -8.14
CA ALA A 6 -6.68 5.57 -7.43
C ALA A 6 -7.76 4.92 -6.55
N SER A 7 -8.55 4.00 -7.09
CA SER A 7 -9.55 3.25 -6.32
C SER A 7 -8.92 2.45 -5.18
N PHE A 8 -7.73 1.90 -5.39
CA PHE A 8 -7.02 1.13 -4.39
C PHE A 8 -6.57 1.98 -3.19
N SER A 9 -6.05 3.19 -3.45
CA SER A 9 -5.67 4.12 -2.37
C SER A 9 -6.85 4.51 -1.47
N ILE A 10 -8.04 4.70 -2.05
CA ILE A 10 -9.25 5.05 -1.31
C ILE A 10 -9.67 3.90 -0.38
N LEU A 11 -9.60 2.66 -0.85
CA LEU A 11 -9.93 1.48 -0.03
C LEU A 11 -9.01 1.38 1.20
N PHE A 12 -7.71 1.65 1.02
CA PHE A 12 -6.75 1.69 2.12
C PHE A 12 -7.06 2.78 3.14
N LEU A 13 -7.33 4.00 2.68
CA LEU A 13 -7.66 5.11 3.56
C LEU A 13 -8.92 4.82 4.39
N ARG A 14 -9.95 4.20 3.78
CA ARG A 14 -11.16 3.78 4.49
C ARG A 14 -10.86 2.71 5.54
N ALA A 15 -10.10 1.69 5.19
CA ALA A 15 -9.77 0.60 6.13
C ALA A 15 -8.85 1.07 7.29
N GLY A 16 -8.01 2.08 7.05
CA GLY A 16 -7.11 2.66 8.05
C GLY A 16 -7.71 3.82 8.84
N GLN A 17 -8.91 4.31 8.51
CA GLN A 17 -9.49 5.52 9.14
C GLN A 17 -9.74 5.37 10.63
N THR A 18 -10.02 4.16 11.09
CA THR A 18 -10.25 3.83 12.50
C THR A 18 -8.96 3.53 13.27
N LYS A 19 -7.79 3.54 12.60
CA LYS A 19 -6.49 3.18 13.17
C LYS A 19 -5.57 4.42 13.22
N PRO A 20 -5.24 4.93 14.42
CA PRO A 20 -4.39 6.12 14.54
C PRO A 20 -2.99 5.86 13.97
N GLY A 21 -2.43 6.86 13.28
CA GLY A 21 -1.08 6.79 12.69
C GLY A 21 -0.99 6.03 11.35
N PHE A 22 -2.07 5.38 10.88
CA PHE A 22 -2.02 4.60 9.63
C PHE A 22 -2.20 5.49 8.39
N LEU A 23 -3.02 6.53 8.46
CA LEU A 23 -3.31 7.39 7.29
C LEU A 23 -2.07 8.11 6.74
N PRO A 24 -1.19 8.73 7.55
CA PRO A 24 0.04 9.34 7.05
C PRO A 24 0.94 8.30 6.35
N ARG A 25 1.13 7.13 6.98
CA ARG A 25 1.94 6.05 6.42
C ARG A 25 1.40 5.54 5.08
N ILE A 26 0.09 5.31 4.99
CA ILE A 26 -0.56 4.89 3.74
C ILE A 26 -0.28 5.93 2.63
N ARG A 27 -0.47 7.22 2.92
CA ARG A 27 -0.23 8.29 1.94
C ARG A 27 1.22 8.34 1.46
N ASP A 28 2.16 8.25 2.39
CA ASP A 28 3.60 8.30 2.06
C ASP A 28 4.01 7.15 1.17
N GLU A 29 3.55 5.93 1.46
CA GLU A 29 3.90 4.77 0.65
C GLU A 29 3.24 4.79 -0.74
N PHE A 30 1.98 5.23 -0.86
CA PHE A 30 1.37 5.44 -2.19
C PHE A 30 2.10 6.55 -2.98
N ARG A 31 2.57 7.61 -2.31
CA ARG A 31 3.37 8.67 -2.94
C ARG A 31 4.71 8.12 -3.43
N GLN A 32 5.42 7.34 -2.63
CA GLN A 32 6.68 6.69 -3.04
C GLN A 32 6.46 5.79 -4.26
N ASN A 33 5.41 4.96 -4.25
CA ASN A 33 5.09 4.05 -5.34
C ASN A 33 4.66 4.76 -6.63
N SER A 34 4.15 6.00 -6.55
CA SER A 34 3.78 6.78 -7.74
C SER A 34 4.98 7.14 -8.64
N ASN A 35 6.21 7.09 -8.10
CA ASN A 35 7.44 7.34 -8.85
C ASN A 35 7.94 6.11 -9.64
N ILE A 36 7.31 4.94 -9.49
CA ILE A 36 7.72 3.72 -10.20
C ILE A 36 7.47 3.90 -11.70
N LYS A 37 8.48 3.56 -12.50
CA LYS A 37 8.38 3.60 -13.96
C LYS A 37 7.26 2.66 -14.42
N LYS A 38 6.35 3.16 -15.27
CA LYS A 38 5.21 2.36 -15.79
C LYS A 38 5.64 1.10 -16.55
N THR A 39 6.87 1.07 -17.05
CA THR A 39 7.49 -0.07 -17.74
C THR A 39 7.93 -1.19 -16.79
N ASP A 40 8.03 -0.92 -15.49
CA ASP A 40 8.36 -1.92 -14.48
C ASP A 40 7.10 -2.71 -14.07
N VAL A 41 6.54 -3.42 -15.06
CA VAL A 41 5.26 -4.12 -14.93
C VAL A 41 5.29 -5.16 -13.81
N MET A 42 6.40 -5.89 -13.67
CA MET A 42 6.56 -6.92 -12.65
C MET A 42 6.56 -6.34 -11.24
N HIS A 43 7.24 -5.20 -11.03
CA HIS A 43 7.25 -4.53 -9.73
C HIS A 43 5.87 -3.98 -9.38
N ILE A 44 5.16 -3.37 -10.35
CA ILE A 44 3.80 -2.86 -10.16
C ILE A 44 2.85 -4.01 -9.78
N GLU A 45 2.91 -5.13 -10.50
CA GLU A 45 2.11 -6.34 -10.21
C GLU A 45 2.44 -6.93 -8.83
N TYR A 46 3.71 -6.96 -8.45
CA TYR A 46 4.14 -7.39 -7.12
C TYR A 46 3.52 -6.51 -6.02
N LEU A 47 3.65 -5.18 -6.13
CA LEU A 47 3.12 -4.24 -5.15
C LEU A 47 1.60 -4.31 -5.07
N TYR A 48 0.93 -4.50 -6.20
CA TYR A 48 -0.53 -4.67 -6.23
C TYR A 48 -0.96 -5.90 -5.42
N ARG A 49 -0.34 -7.07 -5.66
CA ARG A 49 -0.66 -8.30 -4.92
C ARG A 49 -0.29 -8.23 -3.44
N ARG A 50 0.80 -7.52 -3.10
CA ARG A 50 1.22 -7.29 -1.71
C ARG A 50 0.23 -6.37 -1.00
N GLY A 51 -0.14 -5.26 -1.63
CA GLY A 51 -1.16 -4.34 -1.13
C GLY A 51 -2.50 -5.04 -0.93
N GLN A 52 -2.90 -5.96 -1.81
CA GLN A 52 -4.19 -6.65 -1.66
C GLN A 52 -4.24 -7.43 -0.34
N ARG A 53 -3.16 -8.17 -0.04
CA ARG A 53 -3.02 -8.91 1.23
C ARG A 53 -3.02 -7.99 2.44
N GLN A 54 -2.33 -6.86 2.36
CA GLN A 54 -2.30 -5.88 3.45
C GLN A 54 -3.65 -5.19 3.65
N LEU A 55 -4.41 -4.93 2.59
CA LEU A 55 -5.77 -4.40 2.69
C LEU A 55 -6.68 -5.38 3.42
N ASP A 56 -6.56 -6.68 3.11
CA ASP A 56 -7.36 -7.71 3.78
C ASP A 56 -6.96 -7.86 5.26
N GLN A 57 -5.67 -7.75 5.60
CA GLN A 57 -5.23 -7.63 7.00
C GLN A 57 -5.77 -6.38 7.68
N LEU A 58 -5.79 -5.24 7.00
CA LEU A 58 -6.29 -3.97 7.54
C LEU A 58 -7.77 -3.99 7.90
N LYS A 59 -8.56 -4.81 7.19
CA LYS A 59 -9.98 -5.05 7.50
C LYS A 59 -10.16 -5.86 8.77
N ASP A 60 -9.17 -6.66 9.18
CA ASP A 60 -9.19 -7.33 10.48
C ASP A 60 -9.04 -6.29 11.61
N VAL A 61 -9.95 -6.39 12.59
CA VAL A 61 -10.00 -5.55 13.79
C VAL A 61 -8.80 -5.76 14.70
N ASN A 62 -8.16 -6.93 14.63
CA ASN A 62 -7.00 -7.26 15.48
C ASN A 62 -5.65 -6.76 14.92
N THR A 63 -5.64 -6.15 13.72
CA THR A 63 -4.40 -5.70 13.09
C THR A 63 -3.86 -4.45 13.79
N LYS A 64 -2.83 -4.65 14.62
CA LYS A 64 -2.16 -3.60 15.40
C LYS A 64 -1.02 -2.92 14.66
N GLN A 65 -0.50 -3.52 13.58
CA GLN A 65 0.63 -2.99 12.81
C GLN A 65 0.43 -3.18 11.32
N LEU A 66 0.84 -2.17 10.55
CA LEU A 66 0.90 -2.22 9.09
C LEU A 66 2.35 -2.46 8.67
N GLY A 67 2.62 -3.55 7.97
CA GLY A 67 3.92 -3.76 7.32
C GLY A 67 4.17 -2.72 6.21
N THR A 68 5.42 -2.53 5.80
CA THR A 68 5.78 -1.71 4.63
C THR A 68 5.35 -2.39 3.31
N PHE A 69 4.76 -1.63 2.41
CA PHE A 69 4.46 -1.97 1.01
C PHE A 69 5.77 -2.08 0.20
N SER A 70 6.75 -1.23 0.50
CA SER A 70 8.09 -1.26 -0.11
C SER A 70 8.91 -2.45 0.40
N LYS A 71 9.73 -3.09 -0.47
CA LYS A 71 10.78 -3.99 0.02
C LYS A 71 11.62 -3.21 1.05
N PRO A 72 12.00 -3.79 2.20
CA PRO A 72 13.08 -3.21 2.97
C PRO A 72 14.24 -3.07 2.00
N GLN A 73 14.77 -1.85 1.89
CA GLN A 73 15.98 -1.60 1.12
C GLN A 73 17.03 -2.55 1.71
N ALA A 74 17.27 -3.67 1.02
CA ALA A 74 18.32 -4.58 1.42
C ALA A 74 19.58 -3.73 1.48
N GLU A 75 20.20 -3.69 2.65
CA GLU A 75 21.52 -3.11 2.87
C GLU A 75 22.40 -3.53 1.68
N SER A 76 22.84 -2.52 0.93
CA SER A 76 23.77 -2.69 -0.18
C SER A 76 25.19 -2.85 0.36
#